data_AF-A0A662X3C1-F1
#
_entry.id   AF-A0A662X3C1-F1
#
_cell.length_a   1.000
_cell.length_b   1.000
_cell.length_c   1.000
_cell.angle_alpha   90.00
_cell.angle_beta   90.00
_cell.angle_gamma   90.00
#
_symmetry.space_group_name_H-M   'P 1'
#
loop_
_entity.id
_entity.type
_entity.pdbx_description
1 polymer ?
#
loop_
_entity_poly.entity_id
_entity_poly.type
_entity_poly.pdbx_seq_one_letter_code
_entity_poly.pdbx_strand_id
1 'polypeptide(L)'
;MDDESIYDFTARRFSPVVAERLLDPMASGIFGGDIHKLSIAACFPMLVDMEQKHGSVVRGMLFGGSSGADDTLLDGSMKSAFVKQHEKAVSVSFADGMSVLMQALEDSVTSDPMAEIQLNTKVTRLQVAHPSASAWSTQTFTVESQDPKSGEVLEPIQASHVFSTIPACYLAPAVQDSVPGLAQALREIKFVDMGMVHIGYKEKVLPADGFGYLVPSSEGEKVLGVVFDSNTFPMQNGDDGMQTRLSVMSGGAHFPEVASLPEGELERNALDALKRHLGITRTPDYVRAMALTNGIPQYHVGFPQTLQRIEQQAARNAPGLFLGGNSFYGVGLADCVTRSKQLALNFAKRVSS
;
A
#
# COMPACT_ATOMS: atom_id res chain seq x y z
N MET A 1 -3.60 26.02 -0.32
CA MET A 1 -4.89 25.54 -0.83
C MET A 1 -5.38 24.53 0.17
N ASP A 2 -6.66 24.60 0.53
CA ASP A 2 -7.27 23.55 1.34
C ASP A 2 -7.27 22.24 0.54
N ASP A 3 -7.21 21.12 1.25
CA ASP A 3 -7.26 19.78 0.63
C ASP A 3 -8.63 19.56 -0.02
N GLU A 4 -8.66 18.90 -1.17
CA GLU A 4 -9.89 18.62 -1.92
C GLU A 4 -9.90 17.17 -2.42
N SER A 5 -11.08 16.69 -2.84
CA SER A 5 -11.21 15.32 -3.32
C SER A 5 -10.55 15.12 -4.69
N ILE A 6 -10.21 13.87 -5.04
CA ILE A 6 -9.76 13.53 -6.39
C ILE A 6 -10.79 13.98 -7.44
N TYR A 7 -12.08 13.76 -7.16
CA TYR A 7 -13.17 14.18 -8.03
C TYR A 7 -13.17 15.70 -8.25
N ASP A 8 -13.22 16.49 -7.17
CA ASP A 8 -13.36 17.95 -7.25
C ASP A 8 -12.18 18.58 -8.00
N PHE A 9 -10.95 18.13 -7.69
CA PHE A 9 -9.75 18.57 -8.39
C PHE A 9 -9.83 18.26 -9.89
N THR A 10 -10.19 17.02 -10.24
CA THR A 10 -10.18 16.55 -11.62
C THR A 10 -11.30 17.18 -12.44
N ALA A 11 -12.49 17.30 -11.86
CA ALA A 11 -13.64 17.93 -12.50
C ALA A 11 -13.36 19.40 -12.80
N ARG A 12 -12.73 20.12 -11.86
CA ARG A 12 -12.34 21.53 -12.00
C ARG A 12 -11.22 21.74 -13.02
N ARG A 13 -10.25 20.83 -13.09
CA ARG A 13 -9.05 20.98 -13.94
C ARG A 13 -9.18 20.38 -15.33
N PHE A 14 -10.04 19.39 -15.50
CA PHE A 14 -10.23 18.69 -16.76
C PHE A 14 -11.71 18.65 -17.15
N SER A 15 -12.48 17.75 -16.56
CA SER A 15 -13.93 17.66 -16.69
C SER A 15 -14.49 16.57 -15.76
N PRO A 16 -15.79 16.61 -15.41
CA PRO A 16 -16.45 15.51 -14.70
C PRO A 16 -16.31 14.15 -15.41
N VAL A 17 -16.37 14.14 -16.75
CA VAL A 17 -16.20 12.91 -17.54
C VAL A 17 -14.81 12.30 -17.36
N VAL A 18 -13.76 13.13 -17.32
CA VAL A 18 -12.40 12.65 -17.05
C VAL A 18 -12.28 12.12 -15.62
N ALA A 19 -12.93 12.78 -14.65
CA ALA A 19 -12.97 12.30 -13.28
C ALA A 19 -13.61 10.89 -13.20
N GLU A 20 -14.80 10.71 -13.76
CA GLU A 20 -15.60 9.49 -13.63
C GLU A 20 -15.15 8.34 -14.54
N ARG A 21 -14.57 8.63 -15.71
CA ARG A 21 -14.22 7.60 -16.70
C ARG A 21 -12.74 7.25 -16.74
N LEU A 22 -11.86 8.09 -16.17
CA LEU A 22 -10.42 7.84 -16.17
C LEU A 22 -9.84 7.81 -14.75
N LEU A 23 -10.08 8.84 -13.94
CA LEU A 23 -9.48 8.92 -12.61
C LEU A 23 -10.15 7.99 -11.61
N ASP A 24 -11.46 7.82 -11.68
CA ASP A 24 -12.23 6.89 -10.85
C ASP A 24 -11.75 5.43 -10.96
N PRO A 25 -11.72 4.79 -12.14
CA PRO A 25 -11.23 3.42 -12.25
C PRO A 25 -9.74 3.31 -11.85
N MET A 26 -8.93 4.33 -12.13
CA MET A 26 -7.52 4.35 -11.73
C MET A 26 -7.34 4.44 -10.22
N ALA A 27 -8.06 5.32 -9.54
CA ALA A 27 -8.03 5.45 -8.08
C ALA A 27 -8.61 4.21 -7.39
N SER A 28 -9.68 3.63 -7.95
CA SER A 28 -10.22 2.35 -7.52
C SER A 28 -9.20 1.22 -7.67
N GLY A 29 -8.45 1.19 -8.78
CA GLY A 29 -7.40 0.19 -9.01
C GLY A 29 -6.18 0.31 -8.09
N ILE A 30 -5.83 1.53 -7.65
CA ILE A 30 -4.66 1.78 -6.78
C ILE A 30 -5.04 1.71 -5.29
N PHE A 31 -6.13 2.36 -4.93
CA PHE A 31 -6.53 2.60 -3.53
C PHE A 31 -7.76 1.79 -3.11
N GLY A 32 -8.49 1.17 -4.04
CA GLY A 32 -9.80 0.57 -3.75
C GLY A 32 -10.80 1.59 -3.21
N GLY A 33 -10.63 2.88 -3.50
CA GLY A 33 -11.31 3.97 -2.79
C GLY A 33 -12.21 4.83 -3.66
N ASP A 34 -13.10 5.58 -2.99
CA ASP A 34 -14.07 6.49 -3.59
C ASP A 34 -13.42 7.85 -3.87
N ILE A 35 -13.38 8.27 -5.15
CA ILE A 35 -12.73 9.51 -5.57
C ILE A 35 -13.38 10.78 -5.01
N HIS A 36 -14.60 10.72 -4.53
CA HIS A 36 -15.25 11.85 -3.84
C HIS A 36 -14.76 12.02 -2.40
N LYS A 37 -14.11 11.00 -1.84
CA LYS A 37 -13.61 11.01 -0.46
C LYS A 37 -12.10 11.08 -0.37
N LEU A 38 -11.39 10.50 -1.33
CA LEU A 38 -9.93 10.48 -1.35
C LEU A 38 -9.32 11.87 -1.62
N SER A 39 -8.29 12.22 -0.86
CA SER A 39 -7.51 13.46 -0.99
C SER A 39 -6.62 13.39 -2.23
N ILE A 40 -6.72 14.40 -3.11
CA ILE A 40 -5.80 14.53 -4.24
C ILE A 40 -4.36 14.79 -3.77
N ALA A 41 -4.18 15.55 -2.68
CA ALA A 41 -2.86 15.91 -2.16
C ALA A 41 -2.12 14.70 -1.58
N ALA A 42 -2.85 13.74 -1.00
CA ALA A 42 -2.28 12.52 -0.46
C ALA A 42 -2.10 11.42 -1.51
N CYS A 43 -3.08 11.23 -2.41
CA CYS A 43 -3.08 10.14 -3.38
C CYS A 43 -2.26 10.46 -4.65
N PHE A 44 -2.30 11.71 -5.11
CA PHE A 44 -1.64 12.15 -6.35
C PHE A 44 -0.89 13.48 -6.16
N PRO A 45 0.08 13.54 -5.22
CA PRO A 45 0.78 14.78 -4.88
C PRO A 45 1.45 15.45 -6.08
N MET A 46 1.93 14.69 -7.05
CA MET A 46 2.55 15.24 -8.26
C MET A 46 1.60 16.12 -9.08
N LEU A 47 0.29 15.81 -9.13
CA LEU A 47 -0.68 16.62 -9.86
C LEU A 47 -0.92 17.97 -9.18
N VAL A 48 -0.98 17.96 -7.84
CA VAL A 48 -1.08 19.17 -7.02
C VAL A 48 0.18 20.03 -7.17
N ASP A 49 1.35 19.40 -7.12
CA ASP A 49 2.64 20.07 -7.32
C ASP A 49 2.71 20.76 -8.70
N MET A 50 2.28 20.07 -9.75
CA MET A 50 2.23 20.64 -11.11
C MET A 50 1.25 21.81 -11.21
N GLU A 51 0.08 21.69 -10.60
CA GLU A 51 -0.92 22.76 -10.52
C GLU A 51 -0.34 24.00 -9.83
N GLN A 52 0.30 23.83 -8.66
CA GLN A 52 0.83 24.91 -7.86
C GLN A 52 2.04 25.58 -8.52
N LYS A 53 2.98 24.79 -9.08
CA LYS A 53 4.21 25.32 -9.69
C LYS A 53 3.97 25.97 -11.06
N HIS A 54 3.03 25.44 -11.84
CA HIS A 54 2.83 25.86 -13.23
C HIS A 54 1.47 26.52 -13.51
N GLY A 55 0.57 26.60 -12.53
CA GLY A 55 -0.80 27.13 -12.66
C GLY A 55 -1.76 26.21 -13.44
N SER A 56 -1.24 25.15 -14.06
CA SER A 56 -1.98 24.18 -14.87
C SER A 56 -1.23 22.85 -14.91
N VAL A 57 -1.94 21.75 -14.70
CA VAL A 57 -1.38 20.38 -14.78
C VAL A 57 -0.85 20.09 -16.18
N VAL A 58 -1.63 20.44 -17.22
CA VAL A 58 -1.21 20.23 -18.63
C VAL A 58 0.06 21.02 -18.95
N ARG A 59 0.15 22.27 -18.46
CA ARG A 59 1.37 23.08 -18.61
C ARG A 59 2.53 22.47 -17.85
N GLY A 60 2.29 21.92 -16.65
CA GLY A 60 3.29 21.18 -15.89
C GLY A 60 3.79 19.93 -16.60
N MET A 61 2.91 19.16 -17.25
CA MET A 61 3.32 17.99 -18.04
C MET A 61 4.14 18.36 -19.28
N LEU A 62 3.81 19.47 -19.95
CA LEU A 62 4.49 19.90 -21.18
C LEU A 62 5.80 20.67 -20.92
N PHE A 63 5.85 21.49 -19.87
CA PHE A 63 6.93 22.44 -19.60
C PHE A 63 7.64 22.23 -18.27
N GLY A 64 7.08 21.39 -17.39
CA GLY A 64 7.79 20.85 -16.24
C GLY A 64 8.76 19.79 -16.74
N GLY A 65 9.82 20.24 -17.43
CA GLY A 65 10.92 19.36 -17.81
C GLY A 65 11.37 18.55 -16.59
N SER A 66 11.72 17.28 -16.81
CA SER A 66 12.33 16.44 -15.77
C SER A 66 13.47 17.26 -15.18
N SER A 67 13.30 17.75 -13.94
CA SER A 67 14.45 18.23 -13.16
C SER A 67 15.41 17.05 -13.18
N GLY A 68 16.55 17.21 -13.86
CA GLY A 68 17.35 16.12 -14.41
C GLY A 68 17.37 14.93 -13.47
N ALA A 69 16.94 13.76 -13.97
CA ALA A 69 16.82 12.54 -13.18
C ALA A 69 18.06 12.41 -12.30
N ASP A 70 17.88 12.55 -10.99
CA ASP A 70 18.97 12.37 -10.06
C ASP A 70 19.51 10.98 -10.33
N ASP A 71 20.78 10.94 -10.74
CA ASP A 71 21.47 9.71 -11.13
C ASP A 71 21.92 8.93 -9.90
N THR A 72 21.56 9.41 -8.70
CA THR A 72 21.82 8.78 -7.42
C THR A 72 20.57 8.10 -6.85
N LEU A 73 20.80 7.05 -6.07
CA LEU A 73 19.82 6.34 -5.25
C LEU A 73 19.73 7.00 -3.87
N LEU A 74 18.76 6.58 -3.06
CA LEU A 74 18.50 7.16 -1.73
C LEU A 74 19.67 7.08 -0.74
N ASP A 75 20.63 6.18 -0.96
CA ASP A 75 21.86 6.06 -0.17
C ASP A 75 23.04 6.86 -0.75
N GLY A 76 22.82 7.61 -1.83
CA GLY A 76 23.85 8.37 -2.54
C GLY A 76 24.67 7.57 -3.55
N SER A 77 24.41 6.26 -3.71
CA SER A 77 25.07 5.44 -4.74
C SER A 77 24.51 5.75 -6.14
N MET A 78 25.32 5.52 -7.18
CA MET A 78 24.89 5.78 -8.56
C MET A 78 23.93 4.70 -9.07
N LYS A 79 22.94 5.10 -9.86
CA LYS A 79 22.06 4.18 -10.58
C LYS A 79 22.88 3.28 -11.51
N SER A 80 22.67 1.97 -11.41
CA SER A 80 23.27 0.99 -12.32
C SER A 80 22.71 1.13 -13.74
N ALA A 81 23.41 0.56 -14.73
CA ALA A 81 22.91 0.51 -16.11
C ALA A 81 21.54 -0.17 -16.20
N PHE A 82 21.33 -1.23 -15.40
CA PHE A 82 20.04 -1.91 -15.30
C PHE A 82 18.92 -0.96 -14.84
N VAL A 83 19.15 -0.17 -13.78
CA VAL A 83 18.15 0.78 -13.27
C VAL A 83 17.85 1.84 -14.33
N LYS A 84 18.86 2.43 -14.96
CA LYS A 84 18.67 3.45 -16.00
C LYS A 84 17.89 2.94 -17.21
N GLN A 85 18.09 1.67 -17.57
CA GLN A 85 17.36 1.04 -18.67
C GLN A 85 15.88 0.81 -18.34
N HIS A 86 15.55 0.55 -17.06
CA HIS A 86 14.22 0.11 -16.64
C HIS A 86 13.46 1.12 -15.78
N GLU A 87 14.02 2.30 -15.47
CA GLU A 87 13.38 3.31 -14.60
C GLU A 87 12.07 3.89 -15.17
N LYS A 88 11.80 3.66 -16.46
CA LYS A 88 10.55 4.06 -17.13
C LYS A 88 9.55 2.91 -17.29
N ALA A 89 9.86 1.72 -16.76
CA ALA A 89 8.95 0.60 -16.81
C ALA A 89 7.66 0.91 -16.02
N VAL A 90 6.51 0.57 -16.60
CA VAL A 90 5.19 0.78 -15.98
C VAL A 90 4.97 -0.18 -14.80
N SER A 91 5.56 -1.38 -14.88
CA SER A 91 5.51 -2.39 -13.83
C SER A 91 6.77 -3.25 -13.88
N VAL A 92 7.18 -3.77 -12.71
CA VAL A 92 8.30 -4.69 -12.55
C VAL A 92 7.93 -5.78 -11.56
N SER A 93 8.44 -6.98 -11.81
CA SER A 93 8.34 -8.13 -10.92
C SER A 93 9.62 -8.97 -11.06
N PHE A 94 9.78 -9.97 -10.20
CA PHE A 94 10.80 -11.00 -10.35
C PHE A 94 10.28 -12.19 -11.15
N ALA A 95 11.20 -12.99 -11.70
CA ALA A 95 10.90 -14.18 -12.49
C ALA A 95 10.02 -15.18 -11.70
N ASP A 96 10.32 -15.39 -10.43
CA ASP A 96 9.55 -16.28 -9.53
C ASP A 96 8.55 -15.52 -8.65
N GLY A 97 8.16 -14.32 -9.07
CA GLY A 97 7.18 -13.48 -8.36
C GLY A 97 7.76 -12.67 -7.20
N MET A 98 6.92 -11.81 -6.61
CA MET A 98 7.36 -10.85 -5.58
C MET A 98 7.80 -11.48 -4.25
N SER A 99 7.52 -12.75 -4.01
CA SER A 99 8.07 -13.51 -2.87
C SER A 99 9.60 -13.53 -2.88
N VAL A 100 10.24 -13.46 -4.06
CA VAL A 100 11.70 -13.38 -4.19
C VAL A 100 12.27 -12.21 -3.39
N LEU A 101 11.62 -11.04 -3.45
CA LEU A 101 12.03 -9.88 -2.68
C LEU A 101 11.91 -10.12 -1.17
N MET A 102 10.80 -10.73 -0.74
CA MET A 102 10.55 -11.00 0.68
C MET A 102 11.56 -12.00 1.23
N GLN A 103 11.83 -13.09 0.50
CA GLN A 103 12.82 -14.09 0.90
C GLN A 103 14.23 -13.49 0.97
N ALA A 104 14.62 -12.69 -0.03
CA ALA A 104 15.93 -12.05 -0.02
C ALA A 104 16.12 -11.08 1.17
N LEU A 105 15.05 -10.37 1.56
CA LEU A 105 15.07 -9.52 2.75
C LEU A 105 15.17 -10.33 4.04
N GLU A 106 14.41 -11.42 4.16
CA GLU A 106 14.46 -12.34 5.29
C GLU A 106 15.86 -12.96 5.45
N ASP A 107 16.44 -13.45 4.36
CA ASP A 107 17.80 -14.02 4.34
C ASP A 107 18.83 -12.97 4.77
N SER A 108 18.70 -11.74 4.26
CA SER A 108 19.60 -10.64 4.62
C SER A 108 19.52 -10.31 6.12
N VAL A 109 18.32 -10.26 6.70
CA VAL A 109 18.14 -9.97 8.13
C VAL A 109 18.65 -11.13 8.97
N THR A 110 18.32 -12.37 8.62
CA THR A 110 18.74 -13.57 9.35
C THR A 110 20.26 -13.79 9.31
N SER A 111 20.94 -13.28 8.27
CA SER A 111 22.39 -13.34 8.17
C SER A 111 23.14 -12.36 9.09
N ASP A 112 22.45 -11.34 9.62
CA ASP A 112 23.04 -10.38 10.55
C ASP A 112 23.02 -10.95 11.98
N PRO A 113 24.18 -11.16 12.63
CA PRO A 113 24.24 -11.74 13.97
C PRO A 113 23.61 -10.85 15.06
N MET A 114 23.30 -9.59 14.77
CA MET A 114 22.62 -8.67 15.70
C MET A 114 21.10 -8.58 15.45
N ALA A 115 20.57 -9.30 14.46
CA ALA A 115 19.16 -9.29 14.14
C ALA A 115 18.46 -10.57 14.60
N GLU A 116 17.20 -10.42 15.01
CA GLU A 116 16.33 -11.53 15.38
C GLU A 116 14.97 -11.34 14.71
N ILE A 117 14.45 -12.41 14.08
CA ILE A 117 13.11 -12.45 13.50
C ILE A 117 12.23 -13.35 14.36
N GLN A 118 11.22 -12.75 14.98
CA GLN A 118 10.20 -13.48 15.75
C GLN A 118 8.90 -13.56 14.94
N LEU A 119 8.63 -14.73 14.36
CA LEU A 119 7.36 -15.03 13.69
C LEU A 119 6.26 -15.36 14.71
N ASN A 120 5.00 -15.31 14.28
CA ASN A 120 3.84 -15.55 15.14
C ASN A 120 3.82 -14.66 16.40
N THR A 121 4.39 -13.46 16.34
CA THR A 121 4.52 -12.55 17.49
C THR A 121 3.68 -11.30 17.23
N LYS A 122 2.37 -11.39 17.50
CA LYS A 122 1.45 -10.27 17.25
C LYS A 122 1.56 -9.27 18.41
N VAL A 123 2.04 -8.06 18.13
CA VAL A 123 2.05 -6.95 19.09
C VAL A 123 0.61 -6.61 19.50
N THR A 124 0.34 -6.61 20.79
CA THR A 124 -0.97 -6.29 21.38
C THR A 124 -0.96 -4.95 22.10
N ARG A 125 0.19 -4.58 22.68
CA ARG A 125 0.32 -3.33 23.45
C ARG A 125 1.73 -2.77 23.34
N LEU A 126 1.81 -1.45 23.28
CA LEU A 126 3.05 -0.69 23.35
C LEU A 126 2.99 0.26 24.53
N GLN A 127 3.69 -0.10 25.61
CA GLN A 127 3.83 0.78 26.77
C GLN A 127 4.96 1.78 26.54
N VAL A 128 4.70 3.04 26.87
CA VAL A 128 5.70 4.12 26.83
C VAL A 128 5.98 4.57 28.25
N ALA A 129 7.18 4.27 28.74
CA ALA A 129 7.62 4.73 30.05
C ALA A 129 8.26 6.11 29.92
N HIS A 130 7.62 7.12 30.50
CA HIS A 130 8.21 8.44 30.61
C HIS A 130 9.29 8.46 31.71
N PRO A 131 10.41 9.16 31.48
CA PRO A 131 11.41 9.38 32.52
C PRO A 131 10.76 9.89 33.81
N SER A 132 11.05 9.23 34.93
CA SER A 132 10.82 9.83 36.26
C SER A 132 11.68 11.10 36.37
N ALA A 133 11.28 12.05 37.22
CA ALA A 133 11.98 13.32 37.45
C ALA A 133 13.46 13.19 37.91
N SER A 134 13.99 11.96 38.06
CA SER A 134 15.43 11.70 38.15
C SER A 134 16.10 11.90 36.79
N ALA A 135 17.05 12.83 36.74
CA ALA A 135 17.59 13.48 35.54
C ALA A 135 18.20 12.58 34.43
N TRP A 136 18.29 11.25 34.57
CA TRP A 136 19.07 10.38 33.68
C TRP A 136 18.32 9.22 33.01
N SER A 137 17.02 9.00 33.25
CA SER A 137 16.31 7.92 32.54
C SER A 137 15.96 8.34 31.11
N THR A 138 16.44 7.58 30.12
CA THR A 138 15.93 7.64 28.74
C THR A 138 14.55 7.02 28.68
N GLN A 139 13.70 7.50 27.75
CA GLN A 139 12.41 6.86 27.50
C GLN A 139 12.63 5.39 27.11
N THR A 140 11.82 4.49 27.68
CA THR A 140 11.83 3.07 27.32
C THR A 140 10.46 2.64 26.83
N PHE A 141 10.48 1.62 25.99
CA PHE A 141 9.30 0.98 25.44
C PHE A 141 9.22 -0.46 25.94
N THR A 142 8.02 -0.88 26.32
CA THR A 142 7.71 -2.29 26.55
C THR A 142 6.73 -2.74 25.49
N VAL A 143 7.13 -3.72 24.67
CA VAL A 143 6.32 -4.31 23.61
C VAL A 143 5.74 -5.61 24.14
N GLU A 144 4.42 -5.65 24.30
CA GLU A 144 3.69 -6.87 24.65
C GLU A 144 3.17 -7.52 23.37
N SER A 145 3.27 -8.85 23.31
CA SER A 145 2.87 -9.63 22.15
C SER A 145 2.28 -10.97 22.54
N GLN A 146 1.54 -11.56 21.61
CA GLN A 146 0.97 -12.90 21.76
C GLN A 146 1.05 -13.70 20.46
N ASP A 147 0.99 -15.02 20.56
CA ASP A 147 0.77 -15.88 19.41
C ASP A 147 -0.67 -15.68 18.87
N PRO A 148 -0.86 -15.31 17.59
CA PRO A 148 -2.19 -15.05 17.04
C PRO A 148 -3.07 -16.29 16.89
N LYS A 149 -2.49 -17.50 16.92
CA LYS A 149 -3.20 -18.78 16.81
C LYS A 149 -3.53 -19.37 18.19
N SER A 150 -2.55 -19.44 19.10
CA SER A 150 -2.74 -20.05 20.42
C SER A 150 -3.28 -19.04 21.46
N GLY A 151 -3.04 -17.74 21.26
CA GLY A 151 -3.32 -16.71 22.25
C GLY A 151 -2.33 -16.65 23.42
N GLU A 152 -1.25 -17.43 23.36
CA GLU A 152 -0.19 -17.42 24.37
C GLU A 152 0.48 -16.04 24.43
N VAL A 153 0.55 -15.46 25.62
CA VAL A 153 1.25 -14.19 25.86
C VAL A 153 2.75 -14.48 25.96
N LEU A 154 3.53 -13.75 25.17
CA LEU A 154 4.98 -13.91 25.07
C LEU A 154 5.69 -12.97 26.06
N GLU A 155 6.97 -13.25 26.35
CA GLU A 155 7.77 -12.38 27.21
C GLU A 155 7.88 -10.96 26.60
N PRO A 156 7.60 -9.88 27.37
CA PRO A 156 7.66 -8.53 26.83
C PRO A 156 9.07 -8.10 26.44
N ILE A 157 9.19 -7.45 25.28
CA ILE A 157 10.47 -6.95 24.77
C ILE A 157 10.67 -5.50 25.24
N GLN A 158 11.84 -5.24 25.83
CA GLN A 158 12.27 -3.87 26.18
C GLN A 158 13.06 -3.25 25.03
N ALA A 159 12.71 -2.02 24.66
CA ALA A 159 13.38 -1.30 23.59
C ALA A 159 13.64 0.17 23.96
N SER A 160 14.74 0.74 23.47
CA SER A 160 15.01 2.18 23.56
C SER A 160 14.30 2.96 22.45
N HIS A 161 14.04 2.32 21.32
CA HIS A 161 13.38 2.89 20.15
C HIS A 161 12.50 1.83 19.50
N VAL A 162 11.39 2.24 18.89
CA VAL A 162 10.47 1.35 18.20
C VAL A 162 10.18 1.90 16.81
N PHE A 163 10.34 1.05 15.80
CA PHE A 163 9.91 1.34 14.43
C PHE A 163 8.63 0.56 14.17
N SER A 164 7.50 1.25 14.15
CA SER A 164 6.22 0.63 13.85
C SER A 164 5.94 0.68 12.35
N THR A 165 5.91 -0.50 11.73
CA THR A 165 5.57 -0.70 10.32
C THR A 165 4.22 -1.40 10.12
N ILE A 166 3.48 -1.62 11.21
CA ILE A 166 2.15 -2.24 11.16
C ILE A 166 1.09 -1.20 10.74
N PRO A 167 -0.01 -1.65 10.10
CA PRO A 167 -1.11 -0.76 9.74
C PRO A 167 -1.68 0.04 10.91
N ALA A 168 -2.11 1.28 10.63
CA ALA A 168 -2.64 2.20 11.65
C ALA A 168 -3.82 1.63 12.46
N CYS A 169 -4.67 0.80 11.84
CA CYS A 169 -5.79 0.13 12.52
C CYS A 169 -5.34 -0.89 13.59
N TYR A 170 -4.14 -1.45 13.47
CA TYR A 170 -3.54 -2.35 14.46
C TYR A 170 -2.65 -1.60 15.46
N LEU A 171 -2.00 -0.52 15.04
CA LEU A 171 -1.21 0.32 15.94
C LEU A 171 -2.10 1.09 16.93
N ALA A 172 -3.23 1.62 16.48
CA ALA A 172 -4.14 2.42 17.30
C ALA A 172 -4.53 1.74 18.63
N PRO A 173 -5.03 0.48 18.66
CA PRO A 173 -5.29 -0.20 19.91
C PRO A 173 -4.02 -0.47 20.72
N ALA A 174 -2.88 -0.77 20.08
CA ALA A 174 -1.63 -1.08 20.79
C ALA A 174 -1.09 0.12 21.59
N VAL A 175 -1.28 1.35 21.10
CA VAL A 175 -0.83 2.58 21.80
C VAL A 175 -1.93 3.26 22.62
N GLN A 176 -3.14 2.68 22.69
CA GLN A 176 -4.31 3.34 23.29
C GLN A 176 -4.08 3.80 24.72
N ASP A 177 -3.43 2.97 25.54
CA ASP A 177 -3.27 3.24 26.97
C ASP A 177 -2.12 4.21 27.26
N SER A 178 -1.09 4.18 26.42
CA SER A 178 0.14 4.96 26.63
C SER A 178 0.06 6.34 25.96
N VAL A 179 -0.51 6.39 24.75
CA VAL A 179 -0.56 7.59 23.92
C VAL A 179 -1.96 7.71 23.29
N PRO A 180 -3.02 7.96 24.09
CA PRO A 180 -4.41 7.96 23.62
C PRO A 180 -4.65 8.99 22.49
N GLY A 181 -3.96 10.13 22.51
CA GLY A 181 -4.04 11.13 21.43
C GLY A 181 -3.51 10.61 20.08
N LEU A 182 -2.44 9.81 20.10
CA LEU A 182 -1.93 9.13 18.91
C LEU A 182 -2.91 8.06 18.44
N ALA A 183 -3.44 7.24 19.36
CA ALA A 183 -4.42 6.22 19.05
C ALA A 183 -5.68 6.81 18.38
N GLN A 184 -6.18 7.95 18.87
CA GLN A 184 -7.32 8.64 18.28
C GLN A 184 -7.02 9.10 16.85
N ALA A 185 -5.88 9.75 16.63
CA ALA A 185 -5.49 10.21 15.29
C ALA A 185 -5.28 9.05 14.30
N LEU A 186 -4.69 7.94 14.75
CA LEU A 186 -4.51 6.74 13.93
C LEU A 186 -5.86 6.12 13.47
N ARG A 187 -6.90 6.15 14.31
CA ARG A 187 -8.25 5.64 13.96
C ARG A 187 -8.97 6.46 12.88
N GLU A 188 -8.50 7.67 12.60
CA GLU A 188 -9.04 8.47 11.51
C GLU A 188 -8.68 7.86 10.15
N ILE A 189 -7.56 7.15 10.07
CA ILE A 189 -7.16 6.40 8.87
C ILE A 189 -8.05 5.17 8.75
N LYS A 190 -8.95 5.20 7.76
CA LYS A 190 -9.85 4.07 7.44
C LYS A 190 -9.16 3.11 6.49
N PHE A 191 -9.68 1.89 6.42
CA PHE A 191 -9.21 0.87 5.51
C PHE A 191 -10.41 0.31 4.75
N VAL A 192 -10.16 -0.18 3.54
CA VAL A 192 -11.14 -0.95 2.77
C VAL A 192 -10.72 -2.40 2.71
N ASP A 193 -11.73 -3.25 2.61
CA ASP A 193 -11.58 -4.68 2.43
C ASP A 193 -11.50 -5.00 0.93
N MET A 194 -10.71 -6.02 0.59
CA MET A 194 -10.47 -6.43 -0.80
C MET A 194 -10.73 -7.91 -0.98
N GLY A 195 -11.29 -8.30 -2.12
CA GLY A 195 -11.35 -9.68 -2.58
C GLY A 195 -10.42 -9.87 -3.78
N MET A 196 -9.59 -10.91 -3.73
CA MET A 196 -8.69 -11.28 -4.81
C MET A 196 -9.04 -12.70 -5.29
N VAL A 197 -9.23 -12.87 -6.59
CA VAL A 197 -9.47 -14.17 -7.20
C VAL A 197 -8.46 -14.39 -8.33
N HIS A 198 -7.61 -15.39 -8.16
CA HIS A 198 -6.67 -15.83 -9.19
C HIS A 198 -7.29 -16.96 -10.00
N ILE A 199 -7.27 -16.82 -11.32
CA ILE A 199 -7.91 -17.73 -12.26
C ILE A 199 -6.89 -18.16 -13.31
N GLY A 200 -6.79 -19.47 -13.53
CA GLY A 200 -5.87 -20.10 -14.46
C GLY A 200 -6.57 -20.96 -15.51
N TYR A 201 -6.13 -20.84 -16.76
CA TYR A 201 -6.49 -21.71 -17.87
C TYR A 201 -5.21 -22.25 -18.50
N LYS A 202 -5.18 -23.51 -18.89
CA LYS A 202 -4.04 -24.12 -19.62
C LYS A 202 -3.91 -23.63 -21.08
N GLU A 203 -4.90 -22.89 -21.55
CA GLU A 203 -5.00 -22.39 -22.93
C GLU A 203 -5.15 -20.87 -22.95
N LYS A 204 -4.90 -20.28 -24.13
CA LYS A 204 -5.07 -18.84 -24.36
C LYS A 204 -6.55 -18.56 -24.58
N VAL A 205 -7.18 -17.95 -23.58
CA VAL A 205 -8.63 -17.61 -23.61
C VAL A 205 -8.88 -16.11 -23.67
N LEU A 206 -7.84 -15.28 -23.56
CA LEU A 206 -7.99 -13.84 -23.66
C LEU A 206 -8.33 -13.41 -25.09
N PRO A 207 -9.30 -12.50 -25.28
CA PRO A 207 -9.68 -12.01 -26.60
C PRO A 207 -8.69 -10.97 -27.16
N ALA A 208 -7.87 -10.36 -26.31
CA ALA A 208 -6.90 -9.34 -26.69
C ALA A 208 -5.70 -9.30 -25.73
N ASP A 209 -4.57 -8.83 -26.24
CA ASP A 209 -3.38 -8.56 -25.44
C ASP A 209 -3.48 -7.23 -24.69
N GLY A 210 -2.86 -7.17 -23.51
CA GLY A 210 -2.88 -5.97 -22.66
C GLY A 210 -2.45 -6.29 -21.23
N PHE A 211 -2.26 -5.23 -20.43
CA PHE A 211 -1.99 -5.34 -19.00
C PHE A 211 -3.22 -5.86 -18.24
N GLY A 212 -4.41 -5.46 -18.68
CA GLY A 212 -5.66 -5.69 -17.98
C GLY A 212 -6.65 -4.56 -18.24
N TYR A 213 -7.69 -4.49 -17.43
CA TYR A 213 -8.66 -3.40 -17.45
C TYR A 213 -9.15 -3.06 -16.05
N LEU A 214 -9.68 -1.85 -15.92
CA LEU A 214 -10.32 -1.34 -14.70
C LEU A 214 -11.78 -1.05 -15.00
N VAL A 215 -12.61 -1.15 -13.98
CA VAL A 215 -14.05 -0.94 -14.08
C VAL A 215 -14.41 0.34 -13.34
N PRO A 216 -14.98 1.36 -14.01
CA PRO A 216 -15.49 2.55 -13.34
C PRO A 216 -16.57 2.19 -12.32
N SER A 217 -16.56 2.85 -11.16
CA SER A 217 -17.56 2.70 -10.10
C SER A 217 -18.99 2.97 -10.59
N SER A 218 -19.15 3.81 -11.62
CA SER A 218 -20.43 4.09 -12.28
C SER A 218 -21.09 2.86 -12.91
N GLU A 219 -20.34 1.79 -13.19
CA GLU A 219 -20.89 0.54 -13.74
C GLU A 219 -21.59 -0.33 -12.66
N GLY A 220 -21.44 0.00 -11.38
CA GLY A 220 -22.09 -0.73 -10.28
C GLY A 220 -21.61 -2.18 -10.12
N GLU A 221 -20.41 -2.47 -10.61
CA GLU A 221 -19.80 -3.79 -10.58
C GLU A 221 -19.18 -4.11 -9.21
N LYS A 222 -19.14 -5.40 -8.86
CA LYS A 222 -18.43 -5.87 -7.65
C LYS A 222 -16.93 -5.97 -7.86
N VAL A 223 -16.49 -5.97 -9.12
CA VAL A 223 -15.09 -6.11 -9.55
C VAL A 223 -14.54 -4.72 -9.89
N LEU A 224 -13.36 -4.42 -9.35
CA LEU A 224 -12.62 -3.19 -9.59
C LEU A 224 -11.81 -3.26 -10.89
N GLY A 225 -11.35 -4.46 -11.26
CA GLY A 225 -10.56 -4.69 -12.46
C GLY A 225 -9.98 -6.09 -12.53
N VAL A 226 -9.32 -6.35 -13.66
CA VAL A 226 -8.66 -7.62 -13.95
C VAL A 226 -7.28 -7.36 -14.52
N VAL A 227 -6.27 -7.98 -13.94
CA VAL A 227 -4.90 -8.01 -14.48
C VAL A 227 -4.73 -9.27 -15.31
N PHE A 228 -4.15 -9.12 -16.50
CA PHE A 228 -3.78 -10.21 -17.39
C PHE A 228 -2.35 -10.62 -17.07
N ASP A 229 -2.18 -11.38 -15.99
CA ASP A 229 -0.87 -11.75 -15.44
C ASP A 229 0.00 -12.47 -16.47
N SER A 230 -0.61 -13.35 -17.27
CA SER A 230 0.11 -14.09 -18.33
C SER A 230 0.65 -13.21 -19.44
N ASN A 231 0.02 -12.05 -19.69
CA ASN A 231 0.48 -11.07 -20.68
C ASN A 231 1.49 -10.09 -20.07
N THR A 232 1.27 -9.70 -18.82
CA THR A 232 2.12 -8.73 -18.11
C THR A 232 3.47 -9.33 -17.73
N PHE A 233 3.46 -10.59 -17.26
CA PHE A 233 4.66 -11.30 -16.83
C PHE A 233 4.74 -12.67 -17.52
N PRO A 234 5.05 -12.72 -18.82
CA PRO A 234 5.10 -13.98 -19.57
C PRO A 234 6.18 -14.94 -19.07
N MET A 235 7.24 -14.44 -18.42
CA MET A 235 8.28 -15.26 -17.80
C MET A 235 7.79 -16.11 -16.62
N GLN A 236 6.65 -15.75 -16.02
CA GLN A 236 6.00 -16.53 -14.97
C GLN A 236 5.01 -17.55 -15.52
N ASN A 237 4.94 -17.71 -16.85
CA ASN A 237 4.10 -18.72 -17.46
C ASN A 237 4.80 -20.08 -17.50
N GLY A 238 4.00 -21.16 -17.61
CA GLY A 238 4.54 -22.48 -17.90
C GLY A 238 5.28 -22.54 -19.24
N ASP A 239 6.13 -23.55 -19.42
CA ASP A 239 7.10 -23.64 -20.52
C ASP A 239 6.48 -23.56 -21.92
N ASP A 240 5.22 -23.99 -22.10
CA ASP A 240 4.52 -23.95 -23.39
C ASP A 240 3.97 -22.55 -23.74
N GLY A 241 3.93 -21.62 -22.77
CA GLY A 241 3.38 -20.27 -22.92
C GLY A 241 1.90 -20.22 -23.31
N MET A 242 1.18 -21.34 -23.24
CA MET A 242 -0.21 -21.45 -23.70
C MET A 242 -1.22 -21.06 -22.63
N GLN A 243 -0.81 -20.97 -21.37
CA GLN A 243 -1.74 -20.65 -20.29
C GLN A 243 -2.21 -19.19 -20.27
N THR A 244 -3.42 -18.99 -19.74
CA THR A 244 -3.95 -17.68 -19.34
C THR A 244 -3.99 -17.61 -17.82
N ARG A 245 -3.43 -16.56 -17.24
CA ARG A 245 -3.51 -16.26 -15.80
C ARG A 245 -4.11 -14.88 -15.60
N LEU A 246 -5.12 -14.80 -14.74
CA LEU A 246 -5.86 -13.58 -14.45
C LEU A 246 -5.95 -13.37 -12.95
N SER A 247 -5.82 -12.12 -12.52
CA SER A 247 -6.07 -11.69 -11.15
C SER A 247 -7.23 -10.70 -11.15
N VAL A 248 -8.35 -11.12 -10.57
CA VAL A 248 -9.57 -10.32 -10.46
C VAL A 248 -9.62 -9.68 -9.08
N MET A 249 -9.69 -8.35 -9.06
CA MET A 249 -9.81 -7.56 -7.83
C MET A 249 -11.24 -7.10 -7.63
N SER A 250 -11.75 -7.21 -6.40
CA SER A 250 -13.09 -6.83 -6.01
C SER A 250 -13.07 -6.13 -4.65
N GLY A 251 -14.16 -5.46 -4.28
CA GLY A 251 -14.28 -4.82 -2.98
C GLY A 251 -14.08 -3.31 -3.02
N GLY A 252 -13.29 -2.81 -2.07
CA GLY A 252 -13.05 -1.38 -1.93
C GLY A 252 -14.24 -0.64 -1.31
N ALA A 253 -14.21 0.69 -1.43
CA ALA A 253 -15.21 1.59 -0.86
C ALA A 253 -16.62 1.39 -1.42
N HIS A 254 -16.75 0.79 -2.61
CA HIS A 254 -18.02 0.56 -3.30
C HIS A 254 -18.61 -0.84 -3.06
N PHE A 255 -17.85 -1.76 -2.45
CA PHE A 255 -18.31 -3.10 -2.09
C PHE A 255 -17.68 -3.58 -0.77
N PRO A 256 -17.99 -2.92 0.37
CA PRO A 256 -17.33 -3.14 1.66
C PRO A 256 -17.58 -4.53 2.26
N GLU A 257 -18.65 -5.22 1.88
CA GLU A 257 -18.99 -6.55 2.37
C GLU A 257 -18.10 -7.67 1.79
N VAL A 258 -17.19 -7.36 0.86
CA VAL A 258 -16.38 -8.34 0.11
C VAL A 258 -15.66 -9.35 1.01
N ALA A 259 -15.09 -8.91 2.14
CA ALA A 259 -14.34 -9.80 3.01
C ALA A 259 -15.22 -10.67 3.90
N SER A 260 -16.53 -10.39 3.96
CA SER A 260 -17.51 -11.24 4.66
C SER A 260 -18.07 -12.34 3.76
N LEU A 261 -17.77 -12.32 2.46
CA LEU A 261 -18.27 -13.31 1.53
C LEU A 261 -17.52 -14.65 1.65
N PRO A 262 -18.22 -15.79 1.51
CA PRO A 262 -17.56 -17.07 1.31
C PRO A 262 -16.70 -17.06 0.04
N GLU A 263 -15.59 -17.80 0.04
CA GLU A 263 -14.68 -17.91 -1.12
C GLU A 263 -15.43 -18.25 -2.43
N GLY A 264 -16.35 -19.22 -2.39
CA GLY A 264 -17.13 -19.60 -3.58
C GLY A 264 -18.02 -18.47 -4.14
N GLU A 265 -18.43 -17.50 -3.32
CA GLU A 265 -19.13 -16.31 -3.83
C GLU A 265 -18.19 -15.31 -4.50
N LEU A 266 -16.98 -15.13 -3.98
CA LEU A 266 -15.94 -14.33 -4.62
C LEU A 266 -15.58 -14.91 -5.99
N GLU A 267 -15.38 -16.23 -6.06
CA GLU A 267 -15.11 -16.94 -7.31
C GLU A 267 -16.22 -16.74 -8.35
N ARG A 268 -17.48 -16.91 -7.93
CA ARG A 268 -18.63 -16.71 -8.82
C ARG A 268 -18.69 -15.26 -9.35
N ASN A 269 -18.53 -14.27 -8.48
CA ASN A 269 -18.53 -12.86 -8.90
C ASN A 269 -17.42 -12.58 -9.94
N ALA A 270 -16.23 -13.14 -9.73
CA ALA A 270 -15.10 -12.99 -10.65
C ALA A 270 -15.36 -13.67 -12.00
N LEU A 271 -15.83 -14.93 -11.99
CA LEU A 271 -16.13 -15.68 -13.22
C LEU A 271 -17.27 -15.05 -14.02
N ASP A 272 -18.31 -14.56 -13.34
CA ASP A 272 -19.41 -13.84 -13.98
C ASP A 272 -18.93 -12.54 -14.64
N ALA A 273 -18.00 -11.81 -14.01
CA ALA A 273 -17.38 -10.63 -14.60
C ALA A 273 -16.54 -10.99 -15.83
N LEU A 274 -15.68 -12.01 -15.75
CA LEU A 274 -14.88 -12.46 -16.90
C LEU A 274 -15.74 -12.91 -18.08
N LYS A 275 -16.84 -13.61 -17.81
CA LYS A 275 -17.80 -14.01 -18.84
C LYS A 275 -18.44 -12.81 -19.53
N ARG A 276 -18.91 -11.82 -18.76
CA ARG A 276 -19.58 -10.63 -19.31
C ARG A 276 -18.62 -9.68 -20.02
N HIS A 277 -17.45 -9.44 -19.46
CA HIS A 277 -16.51 -8.42 -19.96
C HIS A 277 -15.62 -8.96 -21.09
N LEU A 278 -15.20 -10.23 -21.00
CA LEU A 278 -14.23 -10.82 -21.94
C LEU A 278 -14.80 -11.99 -22.76
N GLY A 279 -16.05 -12.41 -22.52
CA GLY A 279 -16.65 -13.53 -23.22
C GLY A 279 -16.05 -14.90 -22.85
N ILE A 280 -15.30 -14.99 -21.74
CA ILE A 280 -14.66 -16.25 -21.31
C ILE A 280 -15.73 -17.15 -20.68
N THR A 281 -16.18 -18.17 -21.42
CA THR A 281 -17.19 -19.14 -20.96
C THR A 281 -16.61 -20.49 -20.55
N ARG A 282 -15.31 -20.72 -20.80
CA ARG A 282 -14.62 -21.96 -20.45
C ARG A 282 -14.51 -22.07 -18.92
N THR A 283 -14.66 -23.28 -18.40
CA THR A 283 -14.36 -23.56 -17.00
C THR A 283 -12.85 -23.42 -16.75
N PRO A 284 -12.42 -22.69 -15.71
CA PRO A 284 -11.01 -22.56 -15.36
C PRO A 284 -10.41 -23.89 -14.88
N ASP A 285 -9.11 -24.07 -15.14
CA ASP A 285 -8.33 -25.20 -14.64
C ASP A 285 -7.84 -24.96 -13.20
N TYR A 286 -7.81 -23.70 -12.77
CA TYR A 286 -7.40 -23.27 -11.44
C TYR A 286 -8.20 -22.05 -11.00
N VAL A 287 -8.68 -22.06 -9.76
CA VAL A 287 -9.28 -20.90 -9.10
C VAL A 287 -8.80 -20.87 -7.67
N ARG A 288 -8.44 -19.68 -7.18
CA ARG A 288 -8.16 -19.42 -5.77
C ARG A 288 -8.67 -18.05 -5.39
N ALA A 289 -9.63 -18.00 -4.48
CA ALA A 289 -10.10 -16.78 -3.86
C ALA A 289 -9.41 -16.51 -2.52
N MET A 290 -9.30 -15.24 -2.16
CA MET A 290 -8.95 -14.80 -0.81
C MET A 290 -9.59 -13.44 -0.52
N ALA A 291 -9.92 -13.22 0.75
CA ALA A 291 -10.37 -11.94 1.28
C ALA A 291 -9.26 -11.30 2.13
N LEU A 292 -9.12 -9.99 2.00
CA LEU A 292 -8.16 -9.17 2.71
C LEU A 292 -8.92 -8.12 3.52
N THR A 293 -9.06 -8.34 4.82
CA THR A 293 -9.65 -7.37 5.74
C THR A 293 -8.64 -6.28 6.09
N ASN A 294 -9.09 -5.03 6.13
CA ASN A 294 -8.25 -3.85 6.30
C ASN A 294 -7.09 -3.82 5.28
N GLY A 295 -7.38 -4.13 4.02
CA GLY A 295 -6.37 -4.30 2.97
C GLY A 295 -5.64 -3.00 2.63
N ILE A 296 -6.39 -1.95 2.28
CA ILE A 296 -5.81 -0.70 1.76
C ILE A 296 -6.24 0.51 2.61
N PRO A 297 -5.29 1.28 3.18
CA PRO A 297 -5.63 2.50 3.90
C PRO A 297 -6.17 3.58 2.96
N GLN A 298 -7.14 4.34 3.45
CA GLN A 298 -7.87 5.35 2.69
C GLN A 298 -7.43 6.75 3.13
N TYR A 299 -6.75 7.45 2.23
CA TYR A 299 -6.30 8.82 2.45
C TYR A 299 -7.41 9.79 2.10
N HIS A 300 -8.41 9.93 2.97
CA HIS A 300 -9.53 10.82 2.74
C HIS A 300 -9.13 12.31 2.78
N VAL A 301 -9.97 13.19 2.23
CA VAL A 301 -9.83 14.65 2.37
C VAL A 301 -9.62 15.01 3.84
N GLY A 302 -8.55 15.77 4.12
CA GLY A 302 -8.08 16.07 5.47
C GLY A 302 -6.90 15.19 5.93
N PHE A 303 -6.48 14.21 5.12
CA PHE A 303 -5.38 13.30 5.45
C PHE A 303 -4.06 14.03 5.78
N PRO A 304 -3.63 15.10 5.08
CA PRO A 304 -2.43 15.84 5.47
C PRO A 304 -2.47 16.37 6.92
N GLN A 305 -3.64 16.83 7.38
CA GLN A 305 -3.84 17.30 8.75
C GLN A 305 -3.89 16.14 9.75
N THR A 306 -4.50 15.02 9.36
CA THR A 306 -4.46 13.77 10.15
C THR A 306 -3.02 13.29 10.34
N LEU A 307 -2.23 13.24 9.27
CA LEU A 307 -0.82 12.85 9.32
C LEU A 307 -0.01 13.79 10.22
N GLN A 308 -0.20 15.10 10.08
CA GLN A 308 0.45 16.08 10.94
C GLN A 308 0.09 15.88 12.41
N ARG A 309 -1.18 15.58 12.74
CA ARG A 309 -1.59 15.25 14.11
C ARG A 309 -0.90 14.00 14.62
N ILE A 310 -0.82 12.94 13.80
CA ILE A 310 -0.14 11.69 14.14
C ILE A 310 1.33 11.95 14.47
N GLU A 311 2.04 12.66 13.59
CA GLU A 311 3.46 13.00 13.79
C GLU A 311 3.68 13.83 15.06
N GLN A 312 2.81 14.82 15.31
CA GLN A 312 2.89 15.66 16.52
C GLN A 312 2.62 14.86 17.79
N GLN A 313 1.64 13.95 17.77
CA GLN A 313 1.32 13.10 18.92
C GLN A 313 2.46 12.12 19.22
N ALA A 314 3.04 11.50 18.19
CA ALA A 314 4.21 10.63 18.32
C ALA A 314 5.43 11.40 18.83
N ALA A 315 5.78 12.53 18.22
CA ALA A 315 6.95 13.31 18.61
C ALA A 315 6.88 13.84 20.05
N ARG A 316 5.69 14.25 20.51
CA ARG A 316 5.51 14.82 21.86
C ARG A 316 5.45 13.76 22.95
N ASN A 317 4.73 12.67 22.71
CA ASN A 317 4.41 11.70 23.76
C ASN A 317 5.19 10.38 23.60
N ALA A 318 5.83 10.16 22.46
CA ALA A 318 6.67 9.00 22.22
C ALA A 318 7.88 9.30 21.29
N PRO A 319 8.79 10.22 21.64
CA PRO A 319 9.90 10.66 20.77
C PRO A 319 10.86 9.57 20.25
N GLY A 320 10.81 8.34 20.77
CA GLY A 320 11.52 7.16 20.23
C GLY A 320 10.67 6.22 19.36
N LEU A 321 9.40 6.55 19.11
CA LEU A 321 8.49 5.82 18.23
C LEU A 321 8.55 6.42 16.83
N PHE A 322 8.99 5.62 15.88
CA PHE A 322 9.05 5.96 14.47
C PHE A 322 7.96 5.22 13.71
N LEU A 323 7.28 5.91 12.81
CA LEU A 323 6.16 5.36 12.04
C LEU A 323 6.59 5.15 10.60
N GLY A 324 6.28 3.97 10.05
CA GLY A 324 6.50 3.60 8.67
C GLY A 324 5.40 2.69 8.14
N GLY A 325 5.57 2.20 6.92
CA GLY A 325 4.57 1.37 6.25
C GLY A 325 3.52 2.17 5.48
N ASN A 326 2.51 1.46 4.99
CA ASN A 326 1.60 1.94 3.95
C ASN A 326 0.48 2.87 4.45
N SER A 327 0.40 3.17 5.75
CA SER A 327 -0.69 3.96 6.33
C SER A 327 -0.45 5.47 6.30
N PHE A 328 0.78 5.92 6.00
CA PHE A 328 1.20 7.29 6.28
C PHE A 328 1.71 8.04 5.05
N TYR A 329 2.60 7.42 4.27
CA TYR A 329 3.45 8.14 3.32
C TYR A 329 3.39 7.60 1.88
N GLY A 330 2.34 6.84 1.56
CA GLY A 330 2.15 6.16 0.28
C GLY A 330 1.78 4.70 0.47
N VAL A 331 0.88 4.19 -0.38
CA VAL A 331 0.36 2.81 -0.27
C VAL A 331 1.19 1.79 -1.04
N GLY A 332 1.99 2.26 -2.00
CA GLY A 332 2.75 1.40 -2.90
C GLY A 332 3.99 0.80 -2.25
N LEU A 333 4.46 -0.33 -2.80
CA LEU A 333 5.69 -0.98 -2.36
C LEU A 333 6.90 -0.03 -2.46
N ALA A 334 7.01 0.70 -3.57
CA ALA A 334 8.10 1.66 -3.78
C ALA A 334 8.11 2.77 -2.73
N ASP A 335 6.94 3.28 -2.33
CA ASP A 335 6.80 4.27 -1.27
C ASP A 335 7.26 3.68 0.07
N CYS A 336 6.79 2.48 0.40
CA CYS A 336 7.16 1.79 1.64
C CYS A 336 8.66 1.54 1.74
N VAL A 337 9.30 1.07 0.66
CA VAL A 337 10.76 0.85 0.61
C VAL A 337 11.52 2.17 0.73
N THR A 338 11.11 3.18 -0.04
CA THR A 338 11.73 4.51 -0.04
C THR A 338 11.70 5.13 1.36
N ARG A 339 10.53 5.11 2.00
CA ARG A 339 10.33 5.70 3.32
C ARG A 339 11.04 4.92 4.42
N SER A 340 11.01 3.59 4.35
CA SER A 340 11.75 2.75 5.32
C SER A 340 13.25 3.00 5.23
N LYS A 341 13.81 3.09 4.02
CA LYS A 341 15.24 3.40 3.82
C LYS A 341 15.61 4.79 4.32
N GLN A 342 14.81 5.81 4.00
CA GLN A 342 15.02 7.17 4.51
C GLN A 342 14.96 7.22 6.04
N LEU A 343 14.00 6.53 6.64
CA LEU A 343 13.80 6.48 8.08
C LEU A 343 15.01 5.84 8.79
N ALA A 344 15.49 4.70 8.29
CA ALA A 344 16.67 4.01 8.82
C ALA A 344 17.95 4.87 8.69
N LEU A 345 18.19 5.47 7.51
CA LEU A 345 19.35 6.33 7.28
C LEU A 345 19.35 7.57 8.17
N ASN A 346 18.19 8.19 8.36
CA ASN A 346 18.05 9.35 9.25
C ASN A 346 18.26 8.97 10.71
N PHE A 347 17.78 7.80 11.13
CA PHE A 347 18.03 7.29 12.48
C PHE A 347 19.51 7.00 12.72
N ALA A 348 20.18 6.30 11.78
CA ALA A 348 21.61 6.01 11.87
C ALA A 348 22.43 7.30 12.04
N LYS A 349 22.15 8.34 11.25
CA LYS A 349 22.80 9.65 11.39
C LYS A 349 22.61 10.27 12.78
N ARG A 350 21.41 10.17 13.36
CA ARG A 350 21.11 10.70 14.70
C ARG A 350 21.85 9.98 15.81
N VAL A 351 22.00 8.65 15.70
CA VAL A 351 22.70 7.84 16.72
C VAL A 351 24.22 7.93 16.59
N SER A 352 24.74 8.22 15.38
CA SER A 352 26.18 8.42 15.14
C SER A 352 26.70 9.84 15.40
N SER A 353 25.81 10.81 15.68
CA SER A 353 26.17 12.22 15.97
C SER A 353 26.29 12.48 17.46
#